data_AF-K0UJJ4-F1
#
_entry.id   AF-K0UJJ4-F1
#
_cell.length_a   1.000
_cell.length_b   1.000
_cell.length_c   1.000
_cell.angle_alpha   90.00
_cell.angle_beta   90.00
_cell.angle_gamma   90.00
#
_symmetry.space_group_name_H-M   'P 1'
#
loop_
_entity.id
_entity.type
_entity.pdbx_description
1 polymer ?
#
loop_
_entity_poly.entity_id
_entity_poly.type
_entity_poly.pdbx_seq_one_letter_code
_entity_poly.pdbx_strand_id
1 'polypeptide(L)'
;MALESSVNPTTPTLRELTVRGILLGGAITLVFTAANVYLGLKVGLTFATAIPAAVISMAILRNFANHSIVENNIVQTVASAAGTLSAIIFVLPGLIMIGWWTGFPYWMTVAVCAVGGTLGVMYSIPLRRALVTGSDLPYPEGVAAAEVLKVGDSTQGHEENRVGIRVIAFGALVSAGFGLLANLKVLANYVAAYFRVGAGGSMF
;
A
#
# COMPACT_ATOMS: atom_id res chain seq x y z
N MET A 1 47.51 11.11 9.68
CA MET A 1 47.45 11.72 11.02
C MET A 1 47.25 13.22 10.84
N ALA A 2 45.98 13.64 10.74
CA ALA A 2 45.55 15.04 10.79
C ALA A 2 44.03 15.05 11.10
N LEU A 3 43.74 15.25 12.40
CA LEU A 3 42.64 15.98 13.01
C LEU A 3 41.20 15.88 12.45
N GLU A 4 40.39 15.14 13.21
CA GLU A 4 39.07 15.53 13.73
C GLU A 4 38.04 16.18 12.79
N SER A 5 36.95 15.43 12.55
CA SER A 5 35.63 15.97 12.90
C SER A 5 34.99 14.99 13.89
N SER A 6 35.08 15.31 15.17
CA SER A 6 34.24 14.74 16.22
C SER A 6 32.77 14.92 15.83
N VAL A 7 32.15 13.86 15.32
CA VAL A 7 30.69 13.80 15.19
C VAL A 7 30.15 13.80 16.61
N ASN A 8 29.76 14.99 17.05
CA ASN A 8 29.04 15.21 18.30
C ASN A 8 27.69 14.48 18.16
N PRO A 9 27.39 13.44 18.97
CA PRO A 9 26.12 12.72 18.86
C PRO A 9 25.06 13.52 19.63
N THR A 10 24.70 14.68 19.11
CA THR A 10 23.51 15.44 19.53
C THR A 10 22.54 15.52 18.35
N THR A 11 22.28 14.38 17.72
CA THR A 11 21.00 14.20 17.02
C THR A 11 19.96 14.04 18.11
N PRO A 12 18.95 14.92 18.23
CA PRO A 12 17.83 14.64 19.11
C PRO A 12 17.32 13.27 18.68
N THR A 13 17.14 12.37 19.64
CA THR A 13 16.66 11.00 19.42
C THR A 13 15.27 11.06 18.78
N LEU A 14 15.22 11.28 17.47
CA LEU A 14 14.03 11.18 16.66
C LEU A 14 13.57 9.73 16.85
N ARG A 15 12.38 9.56 17.40
CA ARG A 15 11.79 8.23 17.60
C ARG A 15 11.51 7.63 16.22
N GLU A 16 12.46 6.87 15.71
CA GLU A 16 12.34 6.23 14.39
C GLU A 16 11.33 5.09 14.44
N LEU A 17 11.40 4.27 15.49
CA LEU A 17 10.52 3.11 15.69
C LEU A 17 9.54 3.40 16.81
N THR A 18 8.27 3.63 16.46
CA THR A 18 7.18 3.81 17.42
C THR A 18 6.17 2.67 17.30
N VAL A 19 5.60 2.25 18.42
CA VAL A 19 4.52 1.25 18.42
C VAL A 19 3.32 1.74 17.59
N ARG A 20 3.01 3.04 17.67
CA ARG A 20 1.93 3.66 16.89
C ARG A 20 2.18 3.61 15.38
N GLY A 21 3.41 3.86 14.92
CA GLY A 21 3.79 3.77 13.51
C GLY A 21 3.71 2.34 12.99
N ILE A 22 4.13 1.36 13.80
CA ILE A 22 3.99 -0.06 13.43
C ILE A 22 2.51 -0.46 13.32
N LEU A 23 1.67 -0.06 14.28
CA LEU A 23 0.24 -0.36 14.25
C LEU A 23 -0.45 0.32 13.06
N LEU A 24 -0.15 1.60 12.81
CA LEU A 24 -0.70 2.36 11.69
C LEU A 24 -0.26 1.75 10.35
N GLY A 25 1.03 1.47 10.19
CA GLY A 25 1.58 0.81 9.01
C GLY A 25 0.99 -0.57 8.79
N GLY A 26 0.83 -1.37 9.85
CA GLY A 26 0.18 -2.68 9.79
C GLY A 26 -1.28 -2.59 9.33
N ALA A 27 -2.05 -1.64 9.88
CA ALA A 27 -3.44 -1.40 9.48
C ALA A 27 -3.55 -0.97 8.02
N ILE A 28 -2.73 -0.01 7.60
CA ILE A 28 -2.64 0.45 6.19
C ILE A 28 -2.26 -0.73 5.29
N THR A 29 -1.27 -1.53 5.67
CA THR A 29 -0.81 -2.71 4.92
C THR A 29 -1.95 -3.69 4.71
N LEU A 30 -2.73 -3.98 5.75
CA LEU A 30 -3.86 -4.92 5.67
C LEU A 30 -4.90 -4.42 4.67
N VAL A 31 -5.30 -3.15 4.76
CA VAL A 31 -6.29 -2.55 3.87
C VAL A 31 -5.80 -2.53 2.41
N PHE A 32 -4.58 -2.08 2.17
CA PHE A 32 -4.02 -2.01 0.81
C PHE A 32 -3.73 -3.40 0.23
N THR A 33 -3.38 -4.39 1.05
CA THR A 33 -3.24 -5.78 0.60
C THR A 33 -4.59 -6.32 0.14
N ALA A 34 -5.65 -6.12 0.93
CA ALA A 34 -7.00 -6.52 0.54
C ALA A 34 -7.46 -5.83 -0.75
N ALA A 35 -7.19 -4.53 -0.90
CA ALA A 35 -7.50 -3.78 -2.10
C ALA A 35 -6.74 -4.30 -3.33
N ASN A 36 -5.42 -4.54 -3.21
CA ASN A 36 -4.61 -5.07 -4.30
C ASN A 36 -4.99 -6.51 -4.68
N VAL A 37 -5.33 -7.35 -3.70
CA VAL A 37 -5.81 -8.71 -3.96
C VAL A 37 -7.14 -8.67 -4.72
N TYR A 38 -8.08 -7.82 -4.29
CA TYR A 38 -9.37 -7.67 -4.95
C TYR A 38 -9.23 -7.15 -6.39
N LEU A 39 -8.49 -6.05 -6.57
CA LEU A 39 -8.32 -5.44 -7.89
C LEU A 39 -7.51 -6.34 -8.83
N GLY A 40 -6.48 -7.00 -8.32
CA GLY A 40 -5.68 -7.90 -9.15
C GLY A 40 -6.43 -9.16 -9.56
N LEU A 41 -7.33 -9.70 -8.72
CA LEU A 41 -8.21 -10.81 -9.13
C LEU A 41 -9.33 -10.38 -10.07
N LYS A 42 -9.89 -9.16 -9.90
CA LYS A 42 -11.06 -8.70 -10.66
C LYS A 42 -10.69 -8.05 -12.00
N VAL A 43 -9.62 -7.25 -12.01
CA VAL A 43 -9.23 -6.38 -13.13
C VAL A 43 -7.84 -6.74 -13.66
N GLY A 44 -7.07 -7.58 -12.96
CA GLY A 44 -5.72 -7.98 -13.38
C GLY A 44 -4.65 -6.91 -13.17
N LEU A 45 -5.00 -5.78 -12.53
CA LEU A 45 -4.10 -4.65 -12.31
C LEU A 45 -3.90 -4.41 -10.81
N THR A 46 -2.65 -4.16 -10.41
CA THR A 46 -2.26 -3.73 -9.06
C THR A 46 -1.71 -2.31 -9.10
N PHE A 47 -1.76 -1.59 -7.98
CA PHE A 47 -1.25 -0.22 -7.91
C PHE A 47 -0.22 -0.07 -6.78
N ALA A 48 0.68 0.91 -6.93
CA ALA A 48 1.70 1.21 -5.93
C ALA A 48 1.08 1.79 -4.65
N THR A 49 1.40 1.21 -3.49
CA THR A 49 0.78 1.55 -2.20
C THR A 49 1.58 2.57 -1.40
N ALA A 50 2.86 2.79 -1.73
CA ALA A 50 3.78 3.56 -0.91
C ALA A 50 3.43 5.06 -0.81
N ILE A 51 3.15 5.74 -1.93
CA ILE A 51 2.84 7.18 -1.94
C ILE A 51 1.50 7.48 -1.24
N PRO A 52 0.38 6.78 -1.56
CA PRO A 52 -0.88 6.99 -0.83
C PRO A 52 -0.75 6.70 0.66
N ALA A 53 0.00 5.65 1.04
CA ALA A 53 0.25 5.32 2.43
C ALA A 53 1.01 6.43 3.16
N ALA A 54 2.02 7.04 2.54
CA ALA A 54 2.76 8.16 3.11
C ALA A 54 1.83 9.35 3.40
N VAL A 55 0.97 9.73 2.46
CA VAL A 55 0.00 10.83 2.61
C VAL A 55 -1.02 10.54 3.71
N ILE A 56 -1.61 9.33 3.72
CA ILE A 56 -2.57 8.91 4.76
C ILE A 56 -1.91 8.89 6.13
N SER A 57 -0.68 8.38 6.22
CA SER A 57 0.05 8.29 7.48
C SER A 57 0.36 9.66 8.07
N MET A 58 0.76 10.64 7.24
CA MET A 58 0.92 12.02 7.70
C MET A 58 -0.41 12.62 8.16
N ALA A 59 -1.49 12.39 7.42
CA ALA A 59 -2.81 12.89 7.76
C ALA A 59 -3.24 12.46 9.17
N ILE A 60 -2.91 11.23 9.55
CA ILE A 60 -3.29 10.62 10.81
C ILE A 60 -2.31 10.99 11.93
N LEU A 61 -1.00 10.90 11.68
CA LEU A 61 0.03 11.19 12.67
C LEU A 61 0.11 12.68 13.03
N ARG A 62 -0.31 13.60 12.15
CA ARG A 62 -0.31 15.05 12.45
C ARG A 62 -1.24 15.42 13.61
N ASN A 63 -2.26 14.62 13.90
CA ASN A 63 -3.15 14.85 15.04
C ASN A 63 -2.46 14.56 16.39
N PHE A 64 -1.23 14.04 16.35
CA PHE A 64 -0.40 13.77 17.52
C PHE A 64 0.81 14.73 17.55
N ALA A 65 1.04 15.34 18.72
CA ALA A 65 1.99 16.43 18.93
C ALA A 65 3.49 16.10 18.72
N ASN A 66 3.84 14.85 18.41
CA ASN A 66 5.24 14.39 18.30
C ASN A 66 5.47 13.60 17.00
N HIS A 67 4.96 14.06 15.86
CA HIS A 67 5.18 13.38 14.58
C HIS A 67 6.60 13.67 14.04
N SER A 68 7.15 12.74 13.27
CA SER A 68 8.45 12.87 12.64
C SER A 68 8.42 12.26 11.24
N ILE A 69 9.15 12.86 10.30
CA ILE A 69 9.42 12.29 8.97
C ILE A 69 9.91 10.84 9.08
N VAL A 70 10.76 10.54 10.07
CA VAL A 70 11.39 9.22 10.20
C VAL A 70 10.37 8.16 10.60
N GLU A 71 9.41 8.51 11.46
CA GLU A 71 8.30 7.63 11.80
C GLU A 71 7.39 7.36 10.59
N ASN A 72 7.10 8.41 9.81
CA ASN A 72 6.27 8.27 8.62
C ASN A 72 6.95 7.42 7.53
N ASN A 73 8.28 7.51 7.43
CA ASN A 73 9.09 6.66 6.58
C ASN A 73 9.01 5.17 6.99
N ILE A 74 8.97 4.87 8.29
CA ILE A 74 8.72 3.49 8.76
C ILE A 74 7.33 3.02 8.37
N VAL A 75 6.30 3.84 8.57
CA VAL A 75 4.92 3.50 8.15
C VAL A 75 4.85 3.21 6.66
N GLN A 76 5.46 4.07 5.83
CA GLN A 76 5.53 3.87 4.38
C GLN A 76 6.27 2.57 4.01
N THR A 77 7.39 2.27 4.67
CA THR A 77 8.17 1.05 4.43
C THR A 77 7.33 -0.19 4.73
N VAL A 78 6.61 -0.21 5.85
CA VAL A 78 5.69 -1.30 6.20
C VAL A 78 4.57 -1.41 5.17
N ALA A 79 3.96 -0.29 4.78
CA ALA A 79 2.89 -0.24 3.79
C ALA A 79 3.32 -0.66 2.37
N SER A 80 4.59 -0.48 2.01
CA SER A 80 5.14 -0.93 0.73
C SER A 80 5.13 -2.46 0.60
N ALA A 81 5.23 -3.19 1.72
CA ALA A 81 5.12 -4.64 1.72
C ALA A 81 3.74 -5.15 1.27
N ALA A 82 2.68 -4.33 1.36
CA ALA A 82 1.35 -4.72 0.91
C ALA A 82 1.33 -5.13 -0.57
N GLY A 83 2.08 -4.41 -1.41
CA GLY A 83 2.18 -4.70 -2.84
C GLY A 83 2.82 -6.08 -3.08
N THR A 84 3.93 -6.37 -2.42
CA THR A 84 4.67 -7.63 -2.61
C THR A 84 3.90 -8.83 -2.03
N LEU A 85 3.24 -8.67 -0.88
CA LEU A 85 2.37 -9.70 -0.30
C LEU A 85 1.21 -10.06 -1.23
N SER A 86 0.65 -9.06 -1.93
CA SER A 86 -0.47 -9.27 -2.86
C SER A 86 -0.09 -10.05 -4.13
N ALA A 87 1.20 -10.17 -4.47
CA ALA A 87 1.65 -10.87 -5.67
C ALA A 87 1.24 -12.36 -5.74
N ILE A 88 0.84 -12.94 -4.60
CA ILE A 88 0.29 -14.30 -4.54
C ILE A 88 -0.94 -14.49 -5.45
N ILE A 89 -1.67 -13.42 -5.78
CA ILE A 89 -2.79 -13.47 -6.73
C ILE A 89 -2.40 -13.91 -8.14
N PHE A 90 -1.13 -13.82 -8.52
CA PHE A 90 -0.67 -14.30 -9.83
C PHE A 90 -0.39 -15.80 -9.82
N VAL A 91 -0.07 -16.37 -8.65
CA VAL A 91 0.34 -17.78 -8.52
C VAL A 91 -0.84 -18.67 -8.13
N LEU A 92 -1.63 -18.22 -7.15
CA LEU A 92 -2.64 -19.04 -6.50
C LEU A 92 -3.79 -19.46 -7.44
N PRO A 93 -4.36 -18.57 -8.29
CA PRO A 93 -5.35 -18.98 -9.28
C PRO A 93 -4.81 -20.00 -10.28
N GLY A 94 -3.56 -19.84 -10.72
CA GLY A 94 -2.91 -20.80 -11.62
C GLY A 94 -2.77 -22.18 -10.99
N LEU A 95 -2.36 -22.26 -9.72
CA LEU A 95 -2.23 -23.53 -9.01
C LEU A 95 -3.59 -24.24 -8.81
N ILE A 96 -4.65 -23.44 -8.59
CA ILE A 96 -6.02 -23.95 -8.47
C ILE A 96 -6.53 -24.48 -9.81
N MET A 97 -6.34 -23.75 -10.91
CA MET A 97 -6.81 -24.16 -12.25
C MET A 97 -6.16 -25.47 -12.72
N ILE A 98 -4.91 -25.71 -12.37
CA ILE A 98 -4.18 -26.96 -12.69
C ILE A 98 -4.65 -28.12 -11.80
N GLY A 99 -5.41 -27.85 -10.74
CA GLY A 99 -5.89 -28.87 -9.79
C GLY A 99 -4.79 -29.38 -8.83
N TRP A 100 -3.63 -28.71 -8.77
CA TRP A 100 -2.52 -29.08 -7.90
C TRP A 100 -2.63 -28.52 -6.48
N TRP A 101 -3.59 -27.63 -6.24
CA TRP A 101 -3.90 -27.14 -4.90
C TRP A 101 -4.73 -28.20 -4.13
N THR A 102 -4.05 -29.12 -3.46
CA THR A 102 -4.67 -30.26 -2.76
C THR A 102 -4.90 -30.04 -1.25
N GLY A 103 -4.39 -28.94 -0.68
CA GLY A 103 -4.59 -28.56 0.72
C GLY A 103 -3.78 -27.34 1.14
N PHE A 104 -4.11 -26.75 2.29
CA PHE A 104 -3.36 -25.62 2.87
C PHE A 104 -2.63 -26.04 4.16
N PRO A 105 -1.34 -26.43 4.08
CA PRO A 105 -0.56 -26.78 5.26
C PRO A 105 -0.18 -25.51 6.04
N TYR A 106 -1.10 -25.04 6.89
CA TYR A 106 -0.99 -23.76 7.63
C TYR A 106 0.40 -23.54 8.25
N TRP A 107 0.89 -24.50 9.03
CA TRP A 107 2.18 -24.37 9.72
C TRP A 107 3.38 -24.33 8.78
N MET A 108 3.34 -25.10 7.69
CA MET A 108 4.40 -25.09 6.70
C MET A 108 4.40 -23.77 5.93
N THR A 109 3.23 -23.27 5.54
CA THR A 109 3.11 -21.95 4.90
C THR A 109 3.59 -20.84 5.83
N VAL A 110 3.21 -20.86 7.10
CA VAL A 110 3.71 -19.90 8.10
C VAL A 110 5.22 -19.97 8.24
N ALA A 111 5.80 -21.18 8.32
CA ALA A 111 7.25 -21.34 8.41
C ALA A 111 7.97 -20.82 7.15
N VAL A 112 7.45 -21.11 5.96
CA VAL A 112 8.00 -20.62 4.68
C VAL A 112 7.90 -19.09 4.61
N CYS A 113 6.77 -18.50 4.98
CA CYS A 113 6.61 -17.05 5.04
C CYS A 113 7.57 -16.40 6.06
N ALA A 114 7.76 -17.03 7.23
CA ALA A 114 8.67 -16.54 8.26
C ALA A 114 10.13 -16.58 7.81
N VAL A 115 10.57 -17.71 7.21
CA VAL A 115 11.93 -17.84 6.65
C VAL A 115 12.13 -16.86 5.49
N GLY A 116 11.18 -16.78 4.55
CA GLY A 116 11.26 -15.86 3.42
C GLY A 116 11.30 -14.38 3.85
N GLY A 117 10.47 -13.99 4.82
CA GLY A 117 10.48 -12.65 5.39
C GLY A 117 11.80 -12.33 6.11
N THR A 118 12.32 -13.27 6.90
CA THR A 118 13.60 -13.12 7.60
C THR A 118 14.75 -12.97 6.60
N LEU A 119 14.79 -13.82 5.56
CA LEU A 119 15.77 -13.72 4.48
C LEU A 119 15.68 -12.38 3.75
N GLY A 120 14.47 -11.88 3.46
CA GLY A 120 14.26 -10.58 2.84
C GLY A 120 14.85 -9.43 3.67
N VAL A 121 14.62 -9.45 4.98
CA VAL A 121 15.22 -8.47 5.90
C VAL A 121 16.75 -8.59 5.92
N MET A 122 17.29 -9.82 5.99
CA MET A 122 18.74 -10.02 5.97
C MET A 122 19.39 -9.54 4.66
N TYR A 123 18.74 -9.77 3.52
CA TYR A 123 19.23 -9.34 2.21
C TYR A 123 19.10 -7.84 1.96
N SER A 124 18.30 -7.11 2.75
CA SER A 124 18.15 -5.65 2.58
C SER A 124 19.47 -4.88 2.72
N ILE A 125 20.33 -5.28 3.68
CA ILE A 125 21.62 -4.64 3.97
C ILE A 125 22.62 -4.82 2.80
N PRO A 126 22.89 -6.04 2.30
CA PRO A 126 23.80 -6.21 1.17
C PRO A 126 23.24 -5.63 -0.13
N LEU A 127 21.93 -5.75 -0.40
CA LEU A 127 21.33 -5.15 -1.60
C LEU A 127 21.48 -3.63 -1.61
N ARG A 128 21.28 -2.97 -0.45
CA ARG A 128 21.49 -1.52 -0.35
C ARG A 128 22.92 -1.14 -0.71
N ARG A 129 23.92 -1.94 -0.32
CA ARG A 129 25.31 -1.66 -0.65
C ARG A 129 25.62 -1.87 -2.13
N ALA A 130 25.11 -2.95 -2.70
CA ALA A 130 25.35 -3.32 -4.09
C ALA A 130 24.61 -2.39 -5.08
N LEU A 131 23.39 -1.98 -4.75
CA LEU A 131 22.53 -1.22 -5.65
C LEU A 131 22.62 0.28 -5.39
N VAL A 132 22.60 0.75 -4.14
CA VAL A 132 22.43 2.18 -3.84
C VAL A 132 23.77 2.90 -3.66
N THR A 133 24.71 2.36 -2.89
CA THR A 133 25.94 3.11 -2.53
C THR A 133 27.02 3.10 -3.61
N GLY A 134 26.88 2.30 -4.66
CA GLY A 134 27.90 2.13 -5.70
C GLY A 134 27.40 2.24 -7.14
N SER A 135 26.15 2.63 -7.36
CA SER A 135 25.58 2.75 -8.71
C SER A 135 24.91 4.12 -8.90
N ASP A 136 25.05 4.68 -10.11
CA ASP A 136 24.47 5.97 -10.49
C ASP A 136 23.05 5.80 -11.08
N LEU A 137 22.26 4.89 -10.50
CA LEU A 137 20.89 4.65 -10.96
C LEU A 137 19.94 5.75 -10.44
N PRO A 138 19.14 6.38 -11.31
CA PRO A 138 18.09 7.28 -10.87
C PRO A 138 16.99 6.48 -10.16
N TYR A 139 16.66 6.87 -8.93
CA TYR A 139 15.59 6.26 -8.11
C TYR A 139 14.33 7.15 -8.08
N PRO A 140 13.57 7.29 -9.19
CA PRO A 140 12.50 8.28 -9.30
C PRO A 140 11.37 8.07 -8.29
N GLU A 141 10.96 6.81 -8.03
CA GLU A 141 9.89 6.53 -7.06
C GLU A 141 10.32 6.80 -5.62
N GLY A 142 11.54 6.40 -5.25
CA GLY A 142 12.09 6.65 -3.92
C GLY A 142 12.31 8.14 -3.65
N VAL A 143 12.77 8.88 -4.67
CA VAL A 143 12.91 10.35 -4.60
C VAL A 143 11.54 11.03 -4.48
N ALA A 144 10.55 10.61 -5.28
CA ALA A 144 9.20 11.17 -5.20
C ALA A 144 8.57 10.91 -3.82
N ALA A 145 8.71 9.71 -3.27
CA ALA A 145 8.24 9.39 -1.93
C ALA A 145 8.95 10.23 -0.85
N ALA A 146 10.27 10.37 -0.93
CA ALA A 146 11.03 11.21 -0.02
C ALA A 146 10.60 12.69 -0.11
N GLU A 147 10.27 13.16 -1.31
CA GLU A 147 9.81 14.53 -1.51
C GLU A 147 8.41 14.75 -0.91
N VAL A 148 7.49 13.79 -1.10
CA VAL A 148 6.18 13.81 -0.40
C VAL A 148 6.38 13.84 1.11
N LEU A 149 7.33 13.05 1.62
CA LEU A 149 7.71 13.01 3.04
C LEU A 149 8.23 14.35 3.57
N LYS A 150 9.14 15.01 2.84
CA LYS A 150 9.74 16.29 3.21
C LYS A 150 8.75 17.44 3.10
N VAL A 151 8.04 17.51 1.98
CA VAL A 151 7.08 18.57 1.72
C VAL A 151 6.01 18.51 2.79
N GLY A 152 5.45 17.33 3.09
CA GLY A 152 4.38 17.19 4.08
C GLY A 152 4.76 17.47 5.55
N ASP A 153 6.04 17.54 5.90
CA ASP A 153 6.54 17.93 7.24
C ASP A 153 6.85 19.43 7.35
N SER A 154 7.04 20.12 6.22
CA SER A 154 7.27 21.57 6.18
C SER A 154 6.00 22.38 6.49
N THR A 155 6.15 23.61 6.97
CA THR A 155 5.03 24.52 7.26
C THR A 155 4.19 24.88 6.03
N GLN A 156 4.76 24.85 4.82
CA GLN A 156 4.02 24.95 3.55
C GLN A 156 3.35 23.63 3.13
N GLY A 157 3.89 22.51 3.58
CA GLY A 157 3.35 21.16 3.40
C GLY A 157 1.95 20.91 3.95
N HIS A 158 1.48 21.77 4.84
CA HIS A 158 0.15 21.63 5.44
C HIS A 158 -0.96 21.78 4.40
N GLU A 159 -0.79 22.67 3.42
CA GLU A 159 -1.77 22.82 2.35
C GLU A 159 -1.65 21.68 1.33
N GLU A 160 -0.44 21.31 0.97
CA GLU A 160 -0.19 20.24 -0.01
C GLU A 160 -0.64 18.86 0.49
N ASN A 161 -0.40 18.55 1.76
CA ASN A 161 -0.91 17.33 2.38
C ASN A 161 -2.45 17.33 2.42
N ARG A 162 -3.08 18.48 2.72
CA ARG A 162 -4.54 18.61 2.65
C ARG A 162 -5.07 18.41 1.23
N VAL A 163 -4.34 18.89 0.22
CA VAL A 163 -4.65 18.62 -1.18
C VAL A 163 -4.51 17.13 -1.47
N GLY A 164 -3.43 16.48 -1.05
CA GLY A 164 -3.22 15.03 -1.20
C GLY A 164 -4.36 14.21 -0.59
N ILE A 165 -4.75 14.49 0.66
CA ILE A 165 -5.90 13.85 1.31
C ILE A 165 -7.20 14.13 0.55
N ARG A 166 -7.43 15.38 0.10
CA ARG A 166 -8.62 15.72 -0.69
C ARG A 166 -8.68 14.97 -2.00
N VAL A 167 -7.55 14.80 -2.69
CA VAL A 167 -7.48 14.05 -3.95
C VAL A 167 -7.78 12.58 -3.70
N ILE A 168 -7.20 11.97 -2.65
CA ILE A 168 -7.49 10.58 -2.27
C ILE A 168 -8.98 10.42 -1.90
N ALA A 169 -9.52 11.31 -1.07
CA ALA A 169 -10.91 11.26 -0.63
C ALA A 169 -11.90 11.50 -1.78
N PHE A 170 -11.64 12.49 -2.63
CA PHE A 170 -12.47 12.77 -3.81
C PHE A 170 -12.41 11.61 -4.80
N GLY A 171 -11.22 11.07 -5.07
CA GLY A 171 -11.05 9.88 -5.91
C GLY A 171 -11.80 8.66 -5.36
N ALA A 172 -11.73 8.43 -4.05
CA ALA A 172 -12.46 7.35 -3.38
C ALA A 172 -13.99 7.55 -3.47
N LEU A 173 -14.48 8.78 -3.24
CA LEU A 173 -15.91 9.11 -3.33
C LEU A 173 -16.44 8.98 -4.76
N VAL A 174 -15.71 9.48 -5.75
CA VAL A 174 -16.07 9.35 -7.17
C VAL A 174 -16.10 7.88 -7.57
N SER A 175 -15.08 7.10 -7.19
CA SER A 175 -15.02 5.66 -7.46
C SER A 175 -16.19 4.91 -6.82
N ALA A 176 -16.49 5.19 -5.55
CA ALA A 176 -17.63 4.61 -4.84
C ALA A 176 -18.97 5.00 -5.49
N GLY A 177 -19.12 6.25 -5.91
CA GLY A 177 -20.30 6.75 -6.62
C GLY A 177 -20.51 6.04 -7.95
N PHE A 178 -19.46 5.92 -8.77
CA PHE A 178 -19.52 5.15 -10.02
C PHE A 178 -19.83 3.68 -9.77
N GLY A 179 -19.24 3.07 -8.75
CA GLY A 179 -19.53 1.69 -8.35
C GLY A 179 -20.99 1.50 -7.96
N LEU A 180 -21.56 2.41 -7.16
CA LEU A 180 -22.95 2.36 -6.75
C LEU A 180 -23.91 2.55 -7.93
N LEU A 181 -23.63 3.51 -8.81
CA LEU A 181 -24.43 3.75 -10.02
C LEU A 181 -24.37 2.57 -10.99
N ALA A 182 -23.20 1.93 -11.15
CA ALA A 182 -23.08 0.72 -11.95
C ALA A 182 -23.93 -0.42 -11.39
N ASN A 183 -23.89 -0.65 -10.07
CA ASN A 183 -24.73 -1.66 -9.41
C ASN A 183 -26.23 -1.34 -9.53
N LEU A 184 -26.63 -0.06 -9.40
CA LEU A 184 -28.03 0.36 -9.58
C LEU A 184 -28.50 0.20 -11.03
N LYS A 185 -27.65 0.53 -12.02
CA LYS A 185 -27.95 0.31 -13.44
C LYS A 185 -28.09 -1.17 -13.77
N VAL A 186 -27.25 -2.00 -13.19
CA VAL A 186 -27.32 -3.47 -13.31
C VAL A 186 -28.62 -3.99 -12.69
N LEU A 187 -28.99 -3.51 -11.50
CA LEU A 187 -30.24 -3.89 -10.82
C LEU A 187 -31.49 -3.41 -11.58
N ALA A 188 -31.45 -2.19 -12.11
CA ALA A 188 -32.50 -1.66 -12.99
C ALA A 188 -32.64 -2.46 -14.29
N ASN A 189 -31.53 -2.92 -14.87
CA ASN A 189 -31.54 -3.79 -16.06
C ASN A 189 -32.12 -5.18 -15.74
N TYR A 190 -31.81 -5.78 -14.57
CA TYR A 190 -32.41 -7.05 -14.16
C TYR A 190 -33.92 -6.94 -13.90
N VAL A 191 -34.36 -5.86 -13.26
CA VAL A 191 -35.79 -5.58 -13.02
C VAL A 191 -36.52 -5.31 -14.34
N ALA A 192 -35.95 -4.50 -15.23
CA ALA A 192 -36.51 -4.24 -16.55
C ALA A 192 -36.56 -5.50 -17.43
N ALA A 193 -35.59 -6.40 -17.32
CA ALA A 193 -35.61 -7.70 -18.00
C ALA A 193 -36.72 -8.61 -17.44
N TYR A 194 -36.93 -8.65 -16.12
CA TYR A 194 -38.01 -9.42 -15.49
C TYR A 194 -39.39 -8.89 -15.88
N PHE A 195 -39.56 -7.56 -15.93
CA PHE A 195 -40.79 -6.93 -16.41
C PHE A 195 -41.00 -7.02 -17.93
N ARG A 196 -39.92 -7.08 -18.74
CA ARG A 196 -40.04 -7.32 -20.19
C ARG A 196 -40.34 -8.77 -20.54
N VAL A 197 -39.82 -9.74 -19.76
CA VAL A 197 -40.17 -11.16 -19.91
C VAL A 197 -41.61 -11.42 -19.41
N GLY A 198 -42.14 -10.59 -18.50
CA GLY A 198 -43.55 -10.61 -18.07
C GLY A 198 -44.56 -9.92 -18.99
N ALA A 199 -44.11 -9.22 -20.04
CA ALA A 199 -44.99 -8.58 -21.04
C ALA A 199 -45.03 -9.33 -22.39
N GLY A 200 -44.56 -10.58 -22.41
CA GLY A 200 -44.50 -11.45 -23.59
C GLY A 200 -45.08 -12.84 -23.32
N GLY A 201 -46.27 -12.92 -22.75
CA GLY A 201 -47.09 -14.12 -22.82
C GLY A 201 -47.71 -14.25 -24.21
N SER A 202 -47.27 -15.27 -24.96
CA SER A 202 -47.93 -15.92 -26.11
C SER A 202 -48.55 -15.04 -27.20
N MET A 203 -47.94 -15.06 -28.40
CA MET A 203 -48.68 -15.33 -29.64
C MET A 203 -47.74 -15.98 -30.66
N PHE A 204 -47.93 -17.30 -30.83
CA PHE A 204 -47.39 -18.22 -31.85
C PHE A 204 -45.88 -18.45 -31.92
#